data_AF-A0A2X2TXL8-F1
#
_entry.id   AF-A0A2X2TXL8-F1
#
_cell.length_a   1.000
_cell.length_b   1.000
_cell.length_c   1.000
_cell.angle_alpha   90.00
_cell.angle_beta   90.00
_cell.angle_gamma   90.00
#
_symmetry.space_group_name_H-M   'P 1'
#
loop_
_entity.id
_entity.type
_entity.pdbx_description
1 polymer ?
#
loop_
_entity_poly.entity_id
_entity_poly.type
_entity_poly.pdbx_seq_one_letter_code
_entity_poly.pdbx_strand_id
1 'polypeptide(L)'
;MGVRRVLTNIFGQREVLAYVTSTEKTGGSRRLFFSTIIPEQMQIFCAWQEKAPLNQTGSERMQFIPLLCYTFRWNIEVSYYEQKTFWSLCSYMLRSRKGIEMLVNLINISYCAMKILPYQEESFSKYRTESVQEFRFALSEQIRQQVFYATFVRNIETSIKSSVVMKALKQLIRQQCWHL
;
A
#
# COMPACT_ATOMS: atom_id res chain seq x y z
N MET A 1 17.82 14.11 -16.66
CA MET A 1 18.27 14.31 -15.26
C MET A 1 19.76 14.56 -15.30
N GLY A 2 20.26 15.46 -14.45
CA GLY A 2 21.69 15.73 -14.33
C GLY A 2 22.20 15.34 -12.95
N VAL A 3 23.44 14.87 -12.87
CA VAL A 3 24.14 14.62 -11.60
C VAL A 3 25.50 15.31 -11.65
N ARG A 4 25.89 15.96 -10.55
CA ARG A 4 27.19 16.61 -10.37
C ARG A 4 27.66 16.45 -8.94
N ARG A 5 28.98 16.32 -8.75
CA ARG A 5 29.58 16.49 -7.43
C ARG A 5 29.69 17.98 -7.13
N VAL A 6 29.34 18.38 -5.92
CA VAL A 6 29.28 19.77 -5.49
C VAL A 6 29.73 19.92 -4.05
N LEU A 7 30.29 21.09 -3.73
CA LEU A 7 30.46 21.58 -2.37
C LEU A 7 29.29 22.50 -2.04
N THR A 8 28.75 22.38 -0.83
CA THR A 8 27.65 23.22 -0.37
C THR A 8 27.86 23.59 1.09
N ASN A 9 27.41 24.78 1.48
CA ASN A 9 27.48 25.22 2.88
C ASN A 9 26.64 24.34 3.84
N ILE A 10 25.70 23.55 3.31
CA ILE A 10 24.80 22.68 4.10
C ILE A 10 25.57 21.48 4.70
N PHE A 11 26.56 20.96 3.98
CA PHE A 11 27.33 19.78 4.39
C PHE A 11 28.77 20.11 4.78
N GLY A 12 29.06 21.39 5.07
CA GLY A 12 30.39 21.86 5.42
C GLY A 12 31.41 21.61 4.31
N GLN A 13 32.53 20.99 4.66
CA GLN A 13 33.63 20.67 3.72
C GLN A 13 33.39 19.37 2.93
N ARG A 14 32.27 18.68 3.16
CA ARG A 14 31.98 17.39 2.50
C ARG A 14 31.48 17.61 1.07
N GLU A 15 32.13 16.96 0.11
CA GLU A 15 31.63 16.83 -1.25
C GLU A 15 30.41 15.89 -1.27
N VAL A 16 29.33 16.32 -1.94
CA VAL A 16 28.09 15.55 -2.08
C VAL A 16 27.65 15.50 -3.54
N LEU A 17 26.79 14.53 -3.88
CA LEU A 17 26.20 14.44 -5.20
C LEU A 17 24.89 15.23 -5.24
N ALA A 18 24.79 16.17 -6.17
CA ALA A 18 23.58 16.91 -6.49
C ALA A 18 22.90 16.31 -7.73
N TYR A 19 21.62 15.99 -7.59
CA TYR A 19 20.77 15.45 -8.64
C TYR A 19 19.69 16.47 -8.98
N VAL A 20 19.57 16.79 -10.27
CA VAL A 20 18.50 17.67 -10.77
C VAL A 20 17.52 16.84 -11.58
N THR A 21 16.29 16.77 -11.07
CA THR A 21 15.15 16.13 -11.74
C THR A 21 14.16 17.19 -12.22
N SER A 22 13.45 16.89 -13.30
CA SER A 22 12.37 17.74 -13.82
C SER A 22 11.09 16.94 -13.77
N THR A 23 10.01 17.60 -13.38
CA THR A 23 8.66 17.03 -13.38
C THR A 23 8.10 16.86 -14.79
N GLU A 24 8.53 17.72 -15.72
CA GLU A 24 8.09 17.71 -17.12
C GLU A 24 9.29 17.74 -18.08
N LYS A 25 9.10 17.30 -19.33
CA LYS A 25 10.14 17.30 -20.36
C LYS A 25 10.52 18.72 -20.80
N THR A 26 9.60 19.69 -20.69
CA THR A 26 9.79 21.08 -21.12
C THR A 26 9.20 22.04 -20.09
N GLY A 27 10.04 22.86 -19.45
CA GLY A 27 9.58 24.02 -18.66
C GLY A 27 9.09 23.78 -17.22
N GLY A 28 9.00 22.53 -16.76
CA GLY A 28 8.52 22.20 -15.41
C GLY A 28 9.46 22.58 -14.26
N SER A 29 8.91 22.59 -13.04
CA SER A 29 9.68 22.79 -11.81
C SER A 29 10.75 21.71 -11.65
N ARG A 30 11.97 22.16 -11.34
CA ARG A 30 13.14 21.30 -11.13
C ARG A 30 13.30 21.01 -9.65
N ARG A 31 13.52 19.74 -9.30
CA ARG A 31 13.81 19.33 -7.92
C ARG A 31 15.30 19.04 -7.78
N LEU A 32 15.87 19.52 -6.69
CA LEU A 32 17.26 19.27 -6.31
C LEU A 32 17.30 18.25 -5.18
N PHE A 33 18.06 17.18 -5.37
CA PHE A 33 18.30 16.16 -4.35
C PHE A 33 19.80 16.08 -4.08
N PHE A 34 20.18 16.07 -2.81
CA PHE A 34 21.57 15.87 -2.39
C PHE A 34 21.74 14.47 -1.79
N SER A 35 22.74 13.74 -2.26
CA SER A 35 23.18 12.49 -1.63
C SER A 35 24.53 12.67 -1.00
N THR A 36 24.61 12.40 0.29
CA THR A 36 25.88 12.26 1.02
C THR A 36 26.53 10.90 0.75
N ILE A 37 25.76 9.93 0.27
CA ILE A 37 26.24 8.59 -0.09
C ILE A 37 26.62 8.59 -1.56
N ILE A 38 27.84 8.17 -1.84
CA ILE A 38 28.35 8.05 -3.20
C ILE A 38 27.95 6.64 -3.71
N PRO A 39 27.40 6.48 -4.93
CA PRO A 39 26.94 5.20 -5.46
C PRO A 39 27.96 4.07 -5.29
N GLU A 40 29.24 4.33 -5.48
CA GLU A 40 30.33 3.34 -5.36
C GLU A 40 30.48 2.79 -3.92
N GLN A 41 29.98 3.50 -2.91
CA GLN A 41 29.99 3.08 -1.51
C GLN A 41 28.79 2.19 -1.15
N MET A 42 27.73 2.16 -1.96
CA MET A 42 26.56 1.32 -1.68
C MET A 42 26.85 -0.13 -2.12
N GLN A 43 27.01 -1.06 -1.18
CA GLN A 43 27.18 -2.50 -1.45
C GLN A 43 25.94 -3.22 -2.05
N ILE A 44 25.02 -2.49 -2.70
CA ILE A 44 23.77 -3.00 -3.29
C ILE A 44 24.03 -3.80 -4.59
N PHE A 45 25.30 -3.85 -5.05
CA PHE A 45 25.73 -4.37 -6.34
C PHE A 45 25.35 -5.83 -6.62
N CYS A 46 25.31 -6.70 -5.61
CA CYS A 46 24.95 -8.12 -5.82
C CYS A 46 23.50 -8.29 -6.30
N ALA A 47 22.55 -7.50 -5.75
CA ALA A 47 21.14 -7.62 -6.10
C ALA A 47 20.76 -7.00 -7.46
N TRP A 48 21.58 -6.07 -7.94
CA TRP A 48 21.35 -5.36 -9.20
C TRP A 48 21.68 -6.23 -10.42
N GLN A 49 22.64 -7.15 -10.30
CA GLN A 49 22.94 -8.15 -11.33
C GLN A 49 21.93 -9.30 -11.36
N GLU A 50 21.29 -9.62 -10.23
CA GLU A 50 20.55 -10.87 -10.08
C GLU A 50 19.06 -10.81 -10.46
N LYS A 51 18.38 -9.66 -10.39
CA LYS A 51 16.91 -9.61 -10.58
C LYS A 51 16.44 -8.56 -11.60
N ALA A 52 15.62 -9.00 -12.56
CA ALA A 52 14.86 -8.10 -13.42
C ALA A 52 13.77 -7.35 -12.62
N PRO A 53 13.56 -6.04 -12.87
CA PRO A 53 14.09 -5.22 -13.96
C PRO A 53 15.39 -4.45 -13.62
N LEU A 54 15.99 -4.66 -12.45
CA LEU A 54 17.17 -3.90 -12.01
C LEU A 54 18.41 -4.19 -12.88
N ASN A 55 18.51 -5.41 -13.39
CA ASN A 55 19.55 -5.83 -14.34
C ASN A 55 19.41 -5.25 -15.76
N GLN A 56 18.29 -4.58 -16.08
CA GLN A 56 18.05 -3.99 -17.41
C GLN A 56 18.59 -2.57 -17.55
N THR A 57 19.10 -1.96 -16.47
CA THR A 57 19.64 -0.60 -16.55
C THR A 57 21.15 -0.67 -16.69
N GLY A 58 21.75 0.01 -17.67
CA GLY A 58 23.19 -0.07 -17.93
C GLY A 58 24.02 0.55 -16.79
N SER A 59 25.34 0.26 -16.76
CA SER A 59 26.30 0.82 -15.78
C SER A 59 26.23 2.35 -15.70
N GLU A 60 25.89 3.03 -16.79
CA GLU A 60 25.68 4.49 -16.84
C GLU A 60 24.60 5.02 -15.88
N ARG A 61 23.64 4.17 -15.46
CA ARG A 61 22.59 4.54 -14.51
C ARG A 61 22.97 4.28 -13.05
N MET A 62 24.12 3.66 -12.79
CA MET A 62 24.64 3.40 -11.44
C MET A 62 24.75 4.68 -10.63
N GLN A 63 25.15 5.78 -11.28
CA GLN A 63 25.24 7.09 -10.63
C GLN A 63 23.89 7.57 -10.04
N PHE A 64 22.75 7.05 -10.50
CA PHE A 64 21.40 7.43 -10.02
C PHE A 64 20.84 6.47 -8.94
N ILE A 65 21.59 5.47 -8.49
CA ILE A 65 21.13 4.53 -7.45
C ILE A 65 20.65 5.26 -6.17
N PRO A 66 21.36 6.28 -5.63
CA PRO A 66 20.87 6.99 -4.46
C PRO A 66 19.50 7.64 -4.66
N LEU A 67 19.23 8.15 -5.87
CA LEU A 67 17.94 8.73 -6.24
C LEU A 67 16.84 7.66 -6.35
N LEU A 68 17.18 6.47 -6.86
CA LEU A 68 16.27 5.31 -6.87
C LEU A 68 15.91 4.87 -5.45
N CYS A 69 16.91 4.74 -4.56
CA CYS A 69 16.70 4.42 -3.15
C CYS A 69 15.79 5.45 -2.46
N TYR A 70 15.97 6.74 -2.76
CA TYR A 70 15.09 7.79 -2.27
C TYR A 70 13.63 7.61 -2.73
N THR A 71 13.43 7.15 -3.97
CA THR A 71 12.10 6.85 -4.50
C THR A 71 11.42 5.74 -3.71
N PHE A 72 12.15 4.67 -3.34
CA PHE A 72 11.61 3.62 -2.46
C PHE A 72 11.31 4.13 -1.05
N ARG A 73 12.18 4.97 -0.49
CA ARG A 73 11.95 5.60 0.83
C ARG A 73 10.65 6.40 0.86
N TRP A 74 10.32 7.10 -0.22
CA TRP A 74 9.08 7.90 -0.30
C TRP A 74 7.82 7.07 -0.02
N ASN A 75 7.81 5.80 -0.45
CA ASN A 75 6.67 4.91 -0.19
C ASN A 75 6.46 4.61 1.30
N ILE A 76 7.51 4.66 2.13
CA ILE A 76 7.39 4.53 3.60
C ILE A 76 6.62 5.72 4.17
N GLU A 77 6.94 6.92 3.70
CA GLU A 77 6.28 8.15 4.12
C GLU A 77 4.81 8.17 3.70
N VAL A 78 4.53 7.82 2.44
CA VAL A 78 3.16 7.65 1.94
C VAL A 78 2.39 6.62 2.78
N SER A 79 3.00 5.46 3.05
CA SER A 79 2.39 4.42 3.88
C SER A 79 2.04 4.93 5.29
N TYR A 80 2.93 5.69 5.91
CA TYR A 80 2.69 6.28 7.23
C TYR A 80 1.48 7.24 7.24
N TYR A 81 1.32 8.06 6.21
CA TYR A 81 0.15 8.95 6.11
C TYR A 81 -1.15 8.19 5.81
N GLU A 82 -1.10 7.22 4.90
CA GLU A 82 -2.28 6.42 4.56
C GLU A 82 -2.78 5.61 5.76
N GLN A 83 -1.88 5.06 6.58
CA GLN A 83 -2.20 4.34 7.82
C GLN A 83 -2.96 5.19 8.83
N LYS A 84 -2.68 6.50 8.92
CA LYS A 84 -3.43 7.41 9.81
C LYS A 84 -4.90 7.52 9.43
N THR A 85 -5.21 7.35 8.15
CA THR A 85 -6.57 7.41 7.57
C THR A 85 -7.17 6.04 7.29
N PHE A 86 -6.54 4.97 7.81
CA PHE A 86 -6.96 3.59 7.62
C PHE A 86 -8.24 3.27 8.41
N TRP A 87 -8.63 1.99 8.46
CA TRP A 87 -9.75 1.54 9.29
C TRP A 87 -9.56 1.89 10.77
N SER A 88 -10.64 2.36 11.39
CA SER A 88 -10.73 2.43 12.84
C SER A 88 -11.00 1.02 13.38
N LEU A 89 -9.94 0.29 13.72
CA LEU A 89 -10.04 -1.10 14.19
C LEU A 89 -10.49 -1.22 15.66
N CYS A 90 -10.47 -0.12 16.41
CA CYS A 90 -10.94 -0.06 17.79
C CYS A 90 -11.71 1.23 18.04
N SER A 91 -12.62 1.22 19.02
CA SER A 91 -13.28 2.42 19.50
C SER A 91 -12.29 3.36 20.17
N TYR A 92 -12.54 4.65 20.05
CA TYR A 92 -11.73 5.73 20.61
C TYR A 92 -11.68 5.65 22.15
N MET A 93 -10.56 5.17 22.71
CA MET A 93 -10.01 5.43 24.07
C MET A 93 -9.10 4.28 24.58
N LEU A 94 -8.00 3.97 23.90
CA LEU A 94 -6.92 3.19 24.52
C LEU A 94 -5.99 4.14 25.30
N ARG A 95 -5.89 3.95 26.62
CA ARG A 95 -5.07 4.81 27.51
C ARG A 95 -3.78 4.14 28.00
N SER A 96 -3.67 2.82 27.85
CA SER A 96 -2.45 2.09 28.22
C SER A 96 -1.45 2.10 27.07
N ARG A 97 -0.17 2.28 27.39
CA ARG A 97 0.93 2.21 26.41
C ARG A 97 0.87 0.91 25.61
N LYS A 98 0.73 -0.23 26.30
CA LYS A 98 0.62 -1.56 25.67
C LYS A 98 -0.57 -1.65 24.71
N GLY A 99 -1.72 -1.08 25.08
CA GLY A 99 -2.90 -1.06 24.21
C GLY A 99 -2.67 -0.24 22.95
N ILE A 100 -2.07 0.95 23.09
CA ILE A 100 -1.73 1.83 21.97
C ILE A 100 -0.73 1.13 21.02
N GLU A 101 0.34 0.54 21.55
CA GLU A 101 1.34 -0.19 20.77
C GLU A 101 0.70 -1.36 20.00
N MET A 102 -0.16 -2.14 20.67
CA MET A 102 -0.86 -3.26 20.02
C MET A 102 -1.79 -2.79 18.90
N LEU A 103 -2.53 -1.69 19.11
CA LEU A 103 -3.41 -1.13 18.08
C LEU A 103 -2.63 -0.62 16.87
N VAL A 104 -1.53 0.11 17.09
CA VAL A 104 -0.66 0.59 16.00
C VAL A 104 -0.10 -0.60 15.21
N ASN A 105 0.38 -1.64 15.89
CA ASN A 105 0.89 -2.84 15.22
C ASN A 105 -0.20 -3.57 14.42
N LEU A 106 -1.42 -3.68 14.95
CA LEU A 106 -2.55 -4.29 14.25
C LEU A 106 -2.93 -3.49 13.00
N ILE A 107 -2.97 -2.16 13.09
CA ILE A 107 -3.22 -1.27 11.94
C ILE A 107 -2.14 -1.48 10.88
N ASN A 108 -0.86 -1.53 11.28
CA ASN A 108 0.25 -1.72 10.35
C ASN A 108 0.14 -3.05 9.60
N ILE A 109 -0.10 -4.15 10.32
CA ILE A 109 -0.25 -5.48 9.71
C ILE A 109 -1.46 -5.50 8.77
N SER A 110 -2.60 -4.96 9.21
CA SER A 110 -3.84 -4.93 8.43
C SER A 110 -3.69 -4.11 7.15
N TYR A 111 -3.05 -2.94 7.25
CA TYR A 111 -2.76 -2.09 6.11
C TYR A 111 -1.81 -2.78 5.12
N CYS A 112 -0.73 -3.41 5.60
CA CYS A 112 0.20 -4.16 4.75
C CYS A 112 -0.50 -5.32 4.04
N ALA A 113 -1.30 -6.10 4.78
CA ALA A 113 -2.09 -7.19 4.22
C ALA A 113 -3.02 -6.69 3.11
N MET A 114 -3.75 -5.60 3.36
CA MET A 114 -4.57 -4.96 2.33
C MET A 114 -3.72 -4.56 1.11
N LYS A 115 -2.60 -3.86 1.28
CA LYS A 115 -1.78 -3.42 0.14
C LYS A 115 -1.24 -4.56 -0.72
N ILE A 116 -0.96 -5.71 -0.10
CA ILE A 116 -0.43 -6.90 -0.80
C ILE A 116 -1.55 -7.70 -1.47
N LEU A 117 -2.78 -7.63 -0.96
CA LEU A 117 -3.91 -8.46 -1.40
C LEU A 117 -4.18 -8.43 -2.92
N PRO A 118 -4.18 -7.27 -3.63
CA PRO A 118 -4.35 -7.22 -5.09
C PRO A 118 -3.28 -8.00 -5.89
N TYR A 119 -2.12 -8.24 -5.29
CA TYR A 119 -1.02 -8.96 -5.92
C TYR A 119 -1.08 -10.48 -5.66
N GLN A 120 -1.76 -10.90 -4.59
CA GLN A 120 -1.93 -12.31 -4.24
C GLN A 120 -3.21 -12.90 -4.82
N GLU A 121 -4.27 -12.09 -4.91
CA GLU A 121 -5.60 -12.55 -5.30
C GLU A 121 -6.02 -11.96 -6.64
N GLU A 122 -6.34 -12.83 -7.61
CA GLU A 122 -6.70 -12.42 -8.97
C GLU A 122 -8.01 -11.62 -9.00
N SER A 123 -8.95 -11.93 -8.11
CA SER A 123 -10.22 -11.21 -7.94
C SER A 123 -10.04 -9.72 -7.61
N PHE A 124 -8.90 -9.36 -7.03
CA PHE A 124 -8.54 -7.98 -6.68
C PHE A 124 -7.47 -7.38 -7.60
N SER A 125 -7.03 -8.10 -8.64
CA SER A 125 -5.96 -7.66 -9.55
C SER A 125 -6.18 -6.29 -10.19
N LYS A 126 -7.45 -5.93 -10.45
CA LYS A 126 -7.84 -4.61 -10.97
C LYS A 126 -7.41 -3.44 -10.06
N TYR A 127 -7.21 -3.68 -8.76
CA TYR A 127 -6.83 -2.66 -7.79
C TYR A 127 -5.31 -2.46 -7.63
N ARG A 128 -4.47 -3.12 -8.44
CA ARG A 128 -3.01 -2.94 -8.39
C ARG A 128 -2.57 -1.52 -8.76
N THR A 129 -3.33 -0.85 -9.64
CA THR A 129 -3.06 0.50 -10.15
C THR A 129 -3.94 1.58 -9.53
N GLU A 130 -4.97 1.18 -8.79
CA GLU A 130 -5.95 2.09 -8.20
C GLU A 130 -5.44 2.72 -6.91
N SER A 131 -6.14 3.75 -6.43
CA SER A 131 -5.80 4.38 -5.17
C SER A 131 -6.05 3.42 -3.99
N VAL A 132 -5.26 3.59 -2.93
CA VAL A 132 -5.43 2.82 -1.69
C VAL A 132 -6.79 3.06 -1.05
N GLN A 133 -7.35 4.26 -1.24
CA GLN A 133 -8.66 4.61 -0.70
C GLN A 133 -9.79 3.86 -1.41
N GLU A 134 -9.74 3.78 -2.74
CA GLU A 134 -10.71 3.02 -3.53
C GLU A 134 -10.67 1.54 -3.18
N PHE A 135 -9.47 0.95 -3.12
CA PHE A 135 -9.35 -0.46 -2.77
C PHE A 135 -9.83 -0.73 -1.34
N ARG A 136 -9.47 0.14 -0.38
CA ARG A 136 -9.95 0.07 0.99
C ARG A 136 -11.47 0.11 1.05
N PHE A 137 -12.13 0.97 0.27
CA PHE A 137 -13.58 1.07 0.24
C PHE A 137 -14.22 -0.21 -0.31
N ALA A 138 -13.77 -0.69 -1.46
CA ALA A 138 -14.27 -1.90 -2.09
C ALA A 138 -14.09 -3.13 -1.18
N LEU A 139 -12.92 -3.28 -0.54
CA LEU A 139 -12.66 -4.34 0.41
C LEU A 139 -13.57 -4.22 1.65
N SER A 140 -13.80 -3.00 2.13
CA SER A 140 -14.71 -2.76 3.26
C SER A 140 -16.15 -3.15 2.95
N GLU A 141 -16.62 -2.96 1.71
CA GLU A 141 -17.93 -3.42 1.28
C GLU A 141 -18.03 -4.94 1.30
N GLN A 142 -17.04 -5.62 0.75
CA GLN A 142 -17.03 -7.09 0.75
C GLN A 142 -16.97 -7.66 2.17
N ILE A 143 -16.13 -7.10 3.05
CA ILE A 143 -16.08 -7.51 4.45
C ILE A 143 -17.44 -7.30 5.13
N ARG A 144 -18.08 -6.15 4.92
CA ARG A 144 -19.42 -5.88 5.50
C ARG A 144 -20.47 -6.87 5.00
N GLN A 145 -20.47 -7.20 3.71
CA GLN A 145 -21.36 -8.22 3.14
C GLN A 145 -21.12 -9.59 3.78
N GLN A 146 -19.86 -10.02 3.90
CA GLN A 146 -19.52 -11.30 4.52
C GLN A 146 -19.93 -11.37 5.99
N VAL A 147 -19.69 -10.30 6.77
CA VAL A 147 -20.13 -10.21 8.17
C VAL A 147 -21.66 -10.29 8.27
N PHE A 148 -22.38 -9.59 7.39
CA PHE A 148 -23.84 -9.66 7.35
C PHE A 148 -24.33 -11.08 7.07
N TYR A 149 -23.81 -11.75 6.03
CA TYR A 149 -24.19 -13.12 5.69
C TYR A 149 -23.86 -14.10 6.80
N ALA A 150 -22.66 -14.04 7.37
CA ALA A 150 -22.25 -14.91 8.48
C ALA A 150 -23.16 -14.72 9.71
N THR A 151 -23.50 -13.48 10.04
CA THR A 151 -24.41 -13.16 11.14
C THR A 151 -25.83 -13.67 10.86
N PHE A 152 -26.32 -13.48 9.63
CA PHE A 152 -27.63 -13.95 9.20
C PHE A 152 -27.75 -15.47 9.27
N VAL A 153 -26.77 -16.20 8.72
CA VAL A 153 -26.72 -17.67 8.76
C VAL A 153 -26.69 -18.17 10.20
N ARG A 154 -25.82 -17.61 11.05
CA ARG A 154 -25.74 -17.96 12.46
C ARG A 154 -27.07 -17.74 13.20
N ASN A 155 -27.76 -16.65 12.91
CA ASN A 155 -29.07 -16.35 13.51
C ASN A 155 -30.14 -17.37 13.07
N ILE A 156 -30.09 -17.82 11.82
CA ILE A 156 -31.00 -18.87 11.32
C ILE A 156 -30.71 -20.20 12.02
N GLU A 157 -29.45 -20.63 12.06
CA GLU A 157 -29.02 -21.89 12.67
C GLU A 157 -29.41 -22.00 14.14
N THR A 158 -29.26 -20.90 14.88
CA THR A 158 -29.62 -20.84 16.30
C THR A 158 -31.13 -20.71 16.53
N SER A 159 -31.90 -20.27 15.53
CA SER A 159 -33.35 -20.24 15.60
C SER A 159 -33.95 -21.64 15.36
N ILE A 160 -34.25 -22.34 16.45
CA ILE A 160 -34.76 -23.73 16.55
C ILE A 160 -35.95 -24.05 15.59
N LYS A 161 -36.67 -23.05 15.07
CA LYS A 161 -37.80 -23.21 14.13
C LYS A 161 -37.80 -22.15 13.02
N SER A 162 -36.75 -22.06 12.22
CA SER A 162 -36.69 -21.10 11.10
C SER A 162 -37.64 -21.42 9.90
N SER A 163 -38.78 -22.06 10.16
CA SER A 163 -39.80 -22.41 9.15
C SER A 163 -40.29 -21.20 8.35
N VAL A 164 -40.28 -20.02 8.97
CA VAL A 164 -40.64 -18.73 8.33
C VAL A 164 -39.57 -18.31 7.32
N VAL A 165 -38.29 -18.37 7.69
CA VAL A 165 -37.18 -18.04 6.78
C VAL A 165 -37.10 -19.05 5.64
N MET A 166 -37.28 -20.34 5.94
CA MET A 166 -37.37 -21.40 4.95
C MET A 166 -38.54 -21.19 3.97
N LYS A 167 -39.71 -20.74 4.44
CA LYS A 167 -40.84 -20.37 3.57
C LYS A 167 -40.51 -19.14 2.71
N ALA A 168 -39.91 -18.11 3.30
CA ALA A 168 -39.53 -16.90 2.57
C ALA A 168 -38.49 -17.20 1.47
N LEU A 169 -37.48 -18.02 1.76
CA LEU A 169 -36.49 -18.48 0.77
C LEU A 169 -37.14 -19.28 -0.36
N LYS A 170 -38.03 -20.23 -0.03
CA LYS A 170 -38.78 -20.99 -1.05
C LYS A 170 -39.63 -20.08 -1.94
N GLN A 171 -40.20 -19.02 -1.37
CA GLN A 171 -41.00 -18.06 -2.12
C GLN A 171 -40.13 -17.16 -3.02
N LEU A 172 -38.97 -16.74 -2.54
CA LEU A 172 -37.98 -15.99 -3.32
C LEU A 172 -37.47 -16.81 -4.52
N ILE A 173 -37.11 -18.08 -4.30
CA ILE A 173 -36.66 -18.99 -5.38
C ILE A 173 -37.77 -19.20 -6.40
N ARG A 174 -39.02 -19.40 -5.96
CA ARG A 174 -40.16 -19.47 -6.87
C ARG A 174 -40.25 -18.21 -7.73
N GLN A 175 -40.21 -17.02 -7.13
CA GLN A 175 -40.29 -15.76 -7.88
C GLN A 175 -39.15 -15.60 -8.90
N GLN A 176 -37.92 -16.00 -8.55
CA GLN A 176 -36.80 -15.95 -9.50
C GLN A 176 -36.95 -16.95 -10.65
N CYS A 177 -37.50 -18.15 -10.41
CA CYS A 177 -37.79 -19.11 -11.48
C CYS A 177 -39.00 -18.75 -12.36
N TRP A 178 -39.92 -17.88 -11.91
CA TRP A 178 -41.01 -17.35 -12.75
C TRP A 178 -40.55 -16.24 -13.70
N HIS A 179 -39.35 -15.68 -13.48
CA HIS A 179 -38.76 -14.62 -14.30
C HIS A 179 -37.65 -15.12 -15.24
N LEU A 180 -37.47 -16.44 -15.35
CA LEU A 180 -36.67 -17.15 -16.35
C LEU A 180 -37.62 -17.84 -17.34
#